data_AF-A0A963QF73-F1
#
_entry.id   AF-A0A963QF73-F1
#
_cell.length_a   1.000
_cell.length_b   1.000
_cell.length_c   1.000
_cell.angle_alpha   90.00
_cell.angle_beta   90.00
_cell.angle_gamma   90.00
#
_symmetry.space_group_name_H-M   'P 1'
#
loop_
_entity.id
_entity.type
_entity.pdbx_description
1 polymer ?
#
loop_
_entity_poly.entity_id
_entity_poly.type
_entity_poly.pdbx_seq_one_letter_code
_entity_poly.pdbx_strand_id
1 'polypeptide(L)' 'LVSIAEVTRDLFRPDDQPEQSYSERQIFEAASSRLARELAAMEKTDEPAALQKILDVLNEHAPKYYESAETA' A
#
# COMPACT_ATOMS: atom_id res chain seq x y z
N LEU A 1 3.33 -3.34 14.90
CA LEU A 1 2.76 -3.64 13.57
C LEU A 1 1.93 -2.50 13.01
N VAL A 2 1.10 -1.83 13.84
CA VAL A 2 0.32 -0.64 13.44
C VAL A 2 1.16 0.40 12.68
N SER A 3 2.32 0.80 13.22
CA SER A 3 3.17 1.82 12.56
C SER A 3 3.72 1.39 11.20
N ILE A 4 3.89 0.08 10.95
CA ILE A 4 4.31 -0.41 9.62
C ILE A 4 3.13 -0.31 8.65
N ALA A 5 1.93 -0.66 9.10
CA ALA A 5 0.72 -0.52 8.30
C ALA A 5 0.41 0.94 7.98
N GLU A 6 0.65 1.87 8.91
CA GLU A 6 0.55 3.31 8.67
C GLU A 6 1.50 3.76 7.57
N VAL A 7 2.78 3.35 7.62
CA VAL A 7 3.77 3.68 6.58
C VAL A 7 3.36 3.09 5.22
N THR A 8 2.92 1.83 5.18
CA THR A 8 2.46 1.19 3.94
C THR A 8 1.26 1.92 3.35
N ARG A 9 0.28 2.32 4.17
CA ARG A 9 -0.88 3.11 3.74
C ARG A 9 -0.46 4.49 3.23
N ASP A 10 0.39 5.19 3.97
CA ASP A 10 0.74 6.58 3.69
C ASP A 10 1.62 6.72 2.43
N LEU A 11 2.40 5.69 2.10
CA LEU A 11 3.23 5.65 0.89
C LEU A 11 2.55 4.95 -0.29
N PHE A 12 1.39 4.33 -0.10
CA PHE A 12 0.66 3.72 -1.21
C PHE A 12 0.24 4.79 -2.23
N ARG A 13 0.53 4.54 -3.52
CA ARG A 13 0.12 5.40 -4.64
C ARG A 13 -0.57 4.53 -5.70
N PRO A 14 -1.88 4.67 -5.92
CA PRO A 14 -2.59 4.11 -7.06
C PRO A 14 -2.16 4.78 -8.37
N ASP A 15 -2.49 4.13 -9.50
CA ASP A 15 -2.02 4.49 -10.84
C ASP A 15 -2.45 5.89 -11.32
N ASP A 16 -3.44 6.50 -10.67
CA ASP A 16 -3.91 7.86 -10.93
C ASP A 16 -3.13 8.97 -10.20
N GLN A 17 -2.17 8.59 -9.36
CA GLN A 17 -1.32 9.52 -8.61
C GLN A 17 0.07 9.67 -9.25
N PRO A 18 0.78 10.78 -8.95
CA PRO A 18 2.17 10.96 -9.36
C PRO A 18 3.09 9.81 -8.88
N GLU A 19 4.11 9.51 -9.67
CA GLU A 19 5.11 8.50 -9.31
C GLU A 19 5.81 8.84 -7.98
N GLN A 20 6.01 7.82 -7.15
CA GLN A 20 6.78 7.91 -5.90
C GLN A 20 8.24 8.24 -6.17
N SER A 21 8.87 9.04 -5.30
CA SER A 21 10.31 9.19 -5.29
C SER A 21 11.01 7.86 -5.00
N TYR A 22 12.28 7.75 -5.38
CA TYR A 22 13.06 6.53 -5.18
C TYR A 22 13.08 6.09 -3.70
N SER A 23 13.30 7.04 -2.78
CA SER A 23 13.31 6.76 -1.34
C SER A 23 11.95 6.31 -0.83
N GLU A 24 10.86 6.92 -1.29
CA GLU A 24 9.50 6.53 -0.90
C GLU A 24 9.21 5.10 -1.37
N ARG A 25 9.57 4.77 -2.62
CA ARG A 25 9.41 3.42 -3.17
C ARG A 25 10.13 2.38 -2.33
N GLN A 26 11.38 2.64 -1.95
CA GLN A 26 12.16 1.72 -1.11
C GLN A 26 11.54 1.52 0.28
N ILE A 27 11.04 2.59 0.90
CA ILE A 27 10.38 2.50 2.21
C ILE A 27 9.05 1.74 2.07
N PHE A 28 8.27 1.98 1.02
CA PHE A 28 7.03 1.28 0.74
C PHE A 28 7.27 -0.23 0.52
N GLU A 29 8.23 -0.61 -0.32
CA GLU A 29 8.59 -2.00 -0.58
C GLU A 29 9.02 -2.72 0.71
N ALA A 30 9.87 -2.10 1.51
CA ALA A 30 10.32 -2.68 2.77
C ALA A 30 9.18 -2.83 3.80
N ALA A 31 8.34 -1.81 3.94
CA ALA A 31 7.21 -1.80 4.88
C ALA A 31 6.13 -2.82 4.47
N SER A 32 5.72 -2.81 3.20
CA SER A 32 4.70 -3.72 2.65
C SER A 32 5.15 -5.18 2.70
N SER A 33 6.41 -5.48 2.35
CA SER A 33 6.96 -6.84 2.47
C SER A 33 6.98 -7.34 3.91
N ARG A 34 7.33 -6.47 4.88
CA ARG A 34 7.27 -6.83 6.30
C ARG A 34 5.83 -7.09 6.77
N LEU A 35 4.89 -6.24 6.37
CA LEU A 35 3.47 -6.42 6.71
C LEU A 35 2.89 -7.70 6.08
N ALA A 36 3.25 -7.98 4.83
CA ALA A 36 2.81 -9.16 4.10
C ALA A 36 3.31 -10.46 4.77
N ARG A 37 4.55 -10.50 5.28
CA ARG A 37 5.05 -11.67 6.02
C ARG A 37 4.27 -11.96 7.30
N GLU A 38 3.90 -10.93 8.04
CA GLU A 38 3.11 -11.07 9.28
C GLU A 38 1.69 -11.56 8.96
N LEU A 39 1.08 -11.01 7.91
CA LEU A 39 -0.23 -11.44 7.42
C LEU A 39 -0.19 -12.88 6.89
N ALA A 40 0.83 -13.23 6.11
CA ALA A 40 1.05 -14.57 5.57
C ALA A 40 1.17 -15.62 6.68
N ALA A 41 1.95 -15.32 7.72
CA ALA A 41 2.08 -16.19 8.88
C ALA A 41 0.76 -16.36 9.64
N MET A 42 -0.02 -15.28 9.79
CA MET A 42 -1.32 -15.32 10.47
C MET A 42 -2.36 -16.13 9.68
N GLU A 43 -2.44 -15.92 8.37
CA GLU A 43 -3.45 -16.54 7.49
C GLU A 43 -3.02 -17.91 6.94
N LYS A 44 -1.80 -18.36 7.24
CA LYS A 44 -1.19 -19.59 6.71
C LYS A 44 -1.16 -19.61 5.17
N THR A 45 -0.80 -18.47 4.59
CA THR A 45 -0.60 -18.28 3.15
C THR A 45 0.86 -17.88 2.87
N ASP A 46 1.22 -17.65 1.60
CA ASP A 46 2.54 -17.13 1.22
C ASP A 46 2.61 -15.59 1.21
N GLU A 47 3.83 -15.03 1.23
CA GLU A 47 4.06 -13.58 1.21
C GLU A 47 3.44 -12.90 -0.03
N PRO A 48 3.57 -13.44 -1.26
CA PRO A 48 2.96 -12.83 -2.44
C PRO A 48 1.44 -12.73 -2.38
N ALA A 49 0.73 -13.78 -1.93
CA ALA A 49 -0.73 -13.73 -1.82
C ALA A 49 -1.18 -12.75 -0.72
N ALA A 50 -0.46 -12.72 0.40
CA ALA A 50 -0.71 -11.75 1.47
C ALA A 50 -0.47 -10.30 1.02
N LEU A 51 0.60 -10.07 0.24
CA LEU A 51 0.90 -8.76 -0.33
C LEU A 51 -0.21 -8.32 -1.30
N GLN A 52 -0.67 -9.22 -2.18
CA GLN A 52 -1.77 -8.91 -3.09
C GLN A 52 -3.02 -8.47 -2.32
N LYS A 53 -3.38 -9.21 -1.27
CA LYS A 53 -4.52 -8.86 -0.41
C LYS A 53 -4.37 -7.48 0.25
N ILE A 54 -3.16 -7.12 0.69
CA ILE A 54 -2.88 -5.78 1.23
C ILE A 54 -3.08 -4.72 0.14
N LEU A 55 -2.56 -4.95 -1.07
CA LEU A 55 -2.71 -4.02 -2.20
C LEU A 55 -4.17 -3.87 -2.62
N ASP A 56 -4.96 -4.95 -2.60
CA ASP A 56 -6.38 -4.91 -2.91
C ASP A 56 -7.15 -4.02 -1.90
N VAL A 57 -6.89 -4.21 -0.60
CA VAL A 57 -7.50 -3.38 0.46
C VAL A 57 -7.09 -1.92 0.33
N LEU A 58 -5.83 -1.65 0.02
CA LEU A 58 -5.34 -0.28 -0.19
C LEU A 58 -5.98 0.37 -1.41
N ASN A 59 -6.14 -0.36 -2.52
CA ASN A 59 -6.82 0.13 -3.72
C ASN A 59 -8.31 0.38 -3.50
N GLU A 60 -9.01 -0.51 -2.79
CA GLU A 60 -10.44 -0.38 -2.48
C GLU A 60 -10.72 0.90 -1.67
N HIS A 61 -9.83 1.23 -0.74
CA HIS A 61 -9.97 2.39 0.14
C HIS A 61 -9.15 3.61 -0.29
N ALA A 62 -8.44 3.55 -1.41
CA ALA A 62 -7.67 4.68 -1.90
C ALA A 62 -8.63 5.81 -2.31
N PRO A 63 -8.36 7.06 -1.88
CA PRO A 63 -9.10 8.21 -2.40
C PRO A 63 -8.83 8.30 -3.91
N LYS A 64 -9.88 8.28 -4.72
CA LYS A 64 -9.79 8.48 -6.18
C LYS A 64 -9.58 9.96 -6.46
N TYR A 65 -8.48 10.34 -7.08
CA TYR A 65 -8.10 11.75 -7.22
C TYR A 65 -8.82 12.46 -8.39
N TYR A 66 -9.52 11.73 -9.25
CA TYR A 66 -10.13 12.27 -10.48
C TYR A 66 -11.41 13.10 -10.33
N GLU A 67 -12.00 13.30 -9.13
CA GLU A 67 -13.25 14.08 -9.00
C GLU A 67 -13.10 15.49 -8.41
N SER A 68 -11.90 15.91 -7.97
CA SER A 68 -11.76 17.16 -7.19
C SER A 68 -10.97 18.28 -7.88
N ALA A 69 -10.44 18.08 -9.09
CA ALA A 69 -9.58 19.05 -9.77
C ALA A 69 -10.28 19.93 -10.83
N GLU A 70 -11.58 19.77 -11.06
CA GLU A 70 -12.39 20.63 -11.94
C GLU A 70 -13.51 21.36 -11.18
N THR A 71 -13.22 21.99 -10.04
CA THR A 71 -13.99 23.16 -9.56
C THR A 71 -13.24 23.85 -8.42
N ALA A 72 -12.42 24.85 -8.74
CA ALA A 72 -12.05 25.94 -7.85
C ALA A 72 -11.58 27.15 -8.66
#